data_AF-A0A6N9JX04-F1
#
_entry.id   AF-A0A6N9JX04-F1
#
_cell.length_a   1.000
_cell.length_b   1.000
_cell.length_c   1.000
_cell.angle_alpha   90.00
_cell.angle_beta   90.00
_cell.angle_gamma   90.00
#
_symmetry.space_group_name_H-M   'P 1'
#
loop_
_entity.id
_entity.type
_entity.pdbx_description
1 polymer ?
#
loop_
_entity_poly.entity_id
_entity_poly.type
_entity_poly.pdbx_seq_one_letter_code
_entity_poly.pdbx_strand_id
1 'polypeptide(L)'
;MRLFDKRTPLQKEWEKLEVQEQRFLQKRSEKRESILNQKLEEKIPPKLQKTLDTAFANAFALIFEKGTGVIEKTYQRAKLEQDYQVRQYTADVKQNSKSLRSFSKKARDTGTKNLLLSSASGIGMGVLGIGLPDIPVFTGMILRNIYETALQYGFSYESREEKYFILLLIQGAVSSGETLCEMDGKLNEFIRSGILPEEYQDKEQIEQTAGALSKELLYMKFLQGIPVVGAVGGAYDAVYMKRITEYAELKYRHRYLAGRKKAENKLLF
;
A
#
# COMPACT_ATOMS: atom_id res chain seq x y z
N MET A 1 -4.32 3.95 41.81
CA MET A 1 -5.60 3.30 41.48
C MET A 1 -5.60 2.99 39.98
N ARG A 2 -5.28 1.75 39.58
CA ARG A 2 -5.25 1.37 38.15
C ARG A 2 -6.71 1.23 37.70
N LEU A 3 -7.22 2.22 36.97
CA LEU A 3 -8.48 2.10 36.25
C LEU A 3 -8.38 0.85 35.37
N PHE A 4 -9.15 -0.18 35.71
CA PHE A 4 -9.28 -1.36 34.87
C PHE A 4 -9.83 -0.89 33.53
N ASP A 5 -8.96 -0.86 32.54
CA ASP A 5 -9.28 -0.53 31.18
C ASP A 5 -10.28 -1.57 30.65
N LYS A 6 -11.57 -1.22 30.65
CA LYS A 6 -12.70 -2.08 30.24
C LYS A 6 -12.65 -2.49 28.76
N ARG A 7 -11.73 -1.96 27.97
CA ARG A 7 -11.63 -2.25 26.54
C ARG A 7 -11.13 -3.67 26.28
N THR A 8 -11.78 -4.39 25.37
CA THR A 8 -11.31 -5.71 24.92
C THR A 8 -9.98 -5.56 24.18
N PRO A 9 -9.16 -6.63 24.11
CA PRO A 9 -7.94 -6.64 23.33
C PRO A 9 -8.14 -6.24 21.86
N LEU A 10 -9.27 -6.61 21.26
CA LEU A 10 -9.65 -6.23 19.91
C LEU A 10 -9.95 -4.73 19.81
N GLN A 11 -10.72 -4.16 20.75
CA GLN A 11 -11.01 -2.72 20.81
C GLN A 11 -9.73 -1.90 20.92
N LYS A 12 -8.76 -2.31 21.75
CA LYS A 12 -7.48 -1.61 21.88
C LYS A 12 -6.67 -1.61 20.58
N GLU A 13 -6.68 -2.71 19.84
CA GLU A 13 -5.96 -2.77 18.56
C GLU A 13 -6.71 -2.03 17.43
N TRP A 14 -8.03 -1.92 17.51
CA TRP A 14 -8.87 -1.11 16.63
C TRP A 14 -8.61 0.38 16.84
N GLU A 15 -8.67 0.88 18.07
CA GLU A 15 -8.38 2.29 18.38
C GLU A 15 -6.97 2.70 17.95
N LYS A 16 -5.98 1.82 18.13
CA LYS A 16 -4.61 2.07 17.65
C LYS A 16 -4.55 2.18 16.13
N LEU A 17 -5.30 1.34 15.42
CA LEU A 17 -5.38 1.39 13.97
C LEU A 17 -6.00 2.71 13.53
N GLU A 18 -7.14 3.11 14.10
CA GLU A 18 -7.82 4.37 13.76
C GLU A 18 -6.90 5.58 13.96
N VAL A 19 -6.18 5.63 15.10
CA VAL A 19 -5.20 6.70 15.35
C VAL A 19 -4.06 6.70 14.32
N GLN A 20 -3.58 5.52 13.90
CA GLN A 20 -2.51 5.43 12.90
C GLN A 20 -3.00 5.84 11.51
N GLU A 21 -4.20 5.44 11.14
CA GLU A 21 -4.85 5.77 9.88
C GLU A 21 -5.13 7.28 9.77
N GLN A 22 -5.73 7.87 10.81
CA GLN A 22 -5.96 9.31 10.87
C GLN A 22 -4.66 10.12 10.78
N ARG A 23 -3.59 9.69 11.47
CA ARG A 23 -2.27 10.33 11.36
C ARG A 23 -1.69 10.22 9.95
N PHE A 24 -1.88 9.10 9.27
CA PHE A 24 -1.44 8.93 7.89
C PHE A 24 -2.19 9.90 6.96
N LEU A 25 -3.52 9.96 7.07
CA LEU A 25 -4.37 10.84 6.27
C LEU A 25 -4.05 12.32 6.51
N GLN A 26 -3.95 12.75 7.76
CA GLN A 26 -3.63 14.14 8.12
C GLN A 26 -2.27 14.58 7.60
N LYS A 27 -1.24 13.73 7.74
CA LYS A 27 0.11 14.03 7.21
C LYS A 27 0.11 14.20 5.68
N ARG A 28 -0.87 13.64 4.99
CA ARG A 28 -1.00 13.65 3.53
C ARG A 28 -1.96 14.70 3.02
N SER A 29 -2.89 15.21 3.83
CA SER A 29 -3.67 16.41 3.50
C SER A 29 -2.78 17.65 3.50
N GLU A 30 -1.96 17.83 4.54
CA GLU A 30 -1.12 19.03 4.74
C GLU A 30 0.01 19.18 3.71
N LYS A 31 0.50 18.08 3.12
CA LYS A 31 1.69 18.10 2.23
C LYS A 31 1.44 18.58 0.80
N ARG A 32 0.18 18.67 0.33
CA ARG A 32 -0.12 19.03 -1.06
C ARG A 32 -0.16 20.55 -1.30
N GLU A 33 -0.44 21.35 -0.27
CA GLU A 33 -0.73 22.80 -0.38
C GLU A 33 0.49 23.74 -0.41
N SER A 34 1.70 23.24 -0.66
CA SER A 34 2.83 24.16 -0.86
C SER A 34 2.79 24.73 -2.27
N ILE A 35 2.78 26.05 -2.40
CA ILE A 35 2.76 26.84 -3.65
C ILE A 35 3.85 26.41 -4.66
N LEU A 36 4.95 25.82 -4.18
CA LEU A 36 6.00 25.22 -5.01
C LEU A 36 5.51 24.03 -5.86
N ASN A 37 4.47 23.32 -5.40
CA ASN A 37 3.97 22.10 -6.01
C ASN A 37 3.15 22.41 -7.29
N GLN A 38 2.39 23.50 -7.28
CA GLN A 38 1.52 23.91 -8.39
C GLN A 38 2.33 24.33 -9.62
N LYS A 39 3.43 25.06 -9.42
CA LYS A 39 4.39 25.43 -10.49
C LYS A 39 5.18 24.24 -11.04
N LEU A 40 5.28 23.15 -10.27
CA LEU A 40 5.98 21.93 -10.68
C LEU A 40 5.08 21.08 -11.59
N GLU A 41 3.80 20.97 -11.26
CA GLU A 41 2.81 20.25 -12.08
C GLU A 41 2.70 20.85 -13.50
N GLU A 42 2.77 22.18 -13.63
CA GLU A 42 2.75 22.88 -14.93
C GLU A 42 3.97 22.59 -15.82
N LYS A 43 5.08 22.08 -15.25
CA LYS A 43 6.32 21.79 -16.00
C LYS A 43 6.39 20.36 -16.51
N ILE A 44 5.43 19.50 -16.19
CA ILE A 44 5.44 18.09 -16.63
C ILE A 44 4.98 18.02 -18.09
N PRO A 45 5.80 17.51 -19.03
CA PRO A 45 5.39 17.40 -20.43
C PRO A 45 4.24 16.38 -20.57
N PRO A 46 3.11 16.73 -21.22
CA PRO A 46 1.96 15.84 -21.32
C PRO A 46 2.26 14.55 -22.09
N LYS A 47 3.18 14.60 -23.06
CA LYS A 47 3.65 13.42 -23.79
C LYS A 47 4.40 12.44 -22.89
N LEU A 48 5.19 12.94 -21.93
CA LEU A 48 5.94 12.11 -21.01
C LEU A 48 4.99 11.42 -20.02
N GLN A 49 4.04 12.18 -19.46
CA GLN A 49 2.99 11.65 -18.59
C GLN A 49 2.24 10.50 -19.29
N LYS A 50 1.69 10.73 -20.49
CA LYS A 50 0.95 9.72 -21.26
C LYS A 50 1.78 8.46 -21.55
N THR A 51 3.07 8.62 -21.85
CA THR A 51 3.98 7.49 -22.09
C THR A 51 4.14 6.63 -20.85
N LEU A 52 4.29 7.27 -19.68
CA LEU A 52 4.41 6.57 -18.41
C LEU A 52 3.09 5.94 -17.97
N ASP A 53 1.97 6.63 -18.13
CA ASP A 53 0.63 6.08 -17.88
C ASP A 53 0.45 4.77 -18.64
N THR A 54 0.77 4.78 -19.93
CA THR A 54 0.66 3.61 -20.81
C THR A 54 1.60 2.49 -20.37
N ALA A 55 2.85 2.82 -20.03
CA ALA A 55 3.82 1.82 -19.61
C ALA A 55 3.45 1.18 -18.26
N PHE A 56 2.95 1.96 -17.30
CA PHE A 56 2.44 1.45 -16.02
C PHE A 56 1.19 0.61 -16.20
N ALA A 57 0.25 1.05 -17.02
CA ALA A 57 -0.97 0.29 -17.32
C ALA A 57 -0.64 -1.08 -17.94
N ASN A 58 0.27 -1.10 -18.91
CA ASN A 58 0.74 -2.33 -19.54
C ASN A 58 1.47 -3.23 -18.54
N ALA A 59 2.29 -2.66 -17.65
CA ALA A 59 2.98 -3.44 -16.62
C ALA A 59 1.99 -4.08 -15.62
N PHE A 60 1.00 -3.33 -15.14
CA PHE A 60 -0.05 -3.87 -14.27
C PHE A 60 -0.84 -4.98 -14.96
N ALA A 61 -1.30 -4.74 -16.19
CA ALA A 61 -2.03 -5.73 -16.98
C ALA A 61 -1.20 -7.01 -17.18
N LEU A 62 0.04 -6.87 -17.63
CA LEU A 62 0.96 -7.99 -17.83
C LEU A 62 1.18 -8.80 -16.55
N ILE A 63 1.39 -8.11 -15.42
CA ILE A 63 1.63 -8.79 -14.15
C ILE A 63 0.38 -9.50 -13.66
N PHE A 64 -0.79 -8.88 -13.71
CA PHE A 64 -2.03 -9.50 -13.26
C PHE A 64 -2.52 -10.63 -14.15
N GLU A 65 -2.20 -10.61 -15.44
CA GLU A 65 -2.51 -11.71 -16.35
C GLU A 65 -1.52 -12.87 -16.23
N LYS A 66 -0.22 -12.59 -16.16
CA LYS A 66 0.84 -13.61 -16.34
C LYS A 66 2.03 -13.50 -15.38
N GLY A 67 2.23 -12.35 -14.74
CA GLY A 67 3.41 -12.08 -13.91
C GLY A 67 3.28 -12.43 -12.43
N THR A 68 2.07 -12.67 -11.90
CA THR A 68 1.87 -13.04 -10.49
C THR A 68 2.72 -14.27 -10.11
N GLY A 69 2.72 -15.32 -10.94
CA GLY A 69 3.53 -16.52 -10.69
C GLY A 69 5.05 -16.30 -10.77
N VAL A 70 5.52 -15.25 -11.46
CA VAL A 70 6.95 -14.87 -11.47
C VAL A 70 7.30 -14.15 -10.18
N ILE A 71 6.45 -13.22 -9.74
CA ILE A 71 6.60 -12.50 -8.47
C ILE A 71 6.61 -13.47 -7.30
N GLU A 72 5.75 -14.48 -7.30
CA GLU A 72 5.68 -15.50 -6.26
C GLU A 72 6.99 -16.26 -6.05
N LYS A 73 7.76 -16.49 -7.11
CA LYS A 73 9.08 -17.16 -7.00
C LYS A 73 10.12 -16.33 -6.24
N THR A 74 9.85 -15.04 -6.01
CA THR A 74 10.74 -14.12 -5.32
C THR A 74 10.54 -14.09 -3.80
N TYR A 75 9.61 -14.87 -3.25
CA TYR A 75 9.40 -15.04 -1.80
C TYR A 75 8.84 -16.42 -1.46
N GLN A 76 8.89 -16.79 -0.18
CA GLN A 76 8.43 -18.10 0.28
C GLN A 76 6.93 -18.06 0.63
N ARG A 77 6.06 -18.09 -0.40
CA ARG A 77 4.59 -18.03 -0.23
C ARG A 77 4.06 -19.02 0.81
N ALA A 78 4.36 -20.31 0.64
CA ALA A 78 3.88 -21.37 1.55
C ALA A 78 4.29 -21.12 3.01
N LYS A 79 5.50 -20.59 3.23
CA LYS A 79 5.97 -20.23 4.57
C LYS A 79 5.20 -19.04 5.15
N LEU A 80 4.88 -18.03 4.34
CA LEU A 80 4.07 -16.88 4.79
C LEU A 80 2.67 -17.31 5.20
N GLU A 81 2.04 -18.21 4.44
CA GLU A 81 0.73 -18.78 4.73
C GLU A 81 0.76 -19.64 6.01
N GLN A 82 1.77 -20.50 6.17
CA GLN A 82 1.97 -21.29 7.40
C GLN A 82 2.21 -20.39 8.62
N ASP A 83 3.11 -19.40 8.50
CA ASP A 83 3.38 -18.43 9.56
C ASP A 83 2.10 -17.66 9.95
N TYR A 84 1.23 -17.34 8.98
CA TYR A 84 -0.08 -16.75 9.23
C TYR A 84 -0.97 -17.71 10.03
N GLN A 85 -1.12 -18.97 9.61
CA GLN A 85 -1.95 -19.95 10.31
C GLN A 85 -1.53 -20.13 11.78
N VAL A 86 -0.22 -20.20 12.05
CA VAL A 86 0.32 -20.28 13.42
C VAL A 86 -0.04 -19.04 14.24
N ARG A 87 0.06 -17.84 13.65
CA ARG A 87 -0.34 -16.59 14.33
C ARG A 87 -1.84 -16.52 14.55
N GLN A 88 -2.64 -16.96 13.59
CA GLN A 88 -4.09 -17.01 13.67
C GLN A 88 -4.53 -17.93 14.80
N TYR A 89 -4.03 -19.16 14.84
CA TYR A 89 -4.27 -20.09 15.94
C TYR A 89 -3.87 -19.49 17.29
N THR A 90 -2.69 -18.86 17.37
CA THR A 90 -2.25 -18.19 18.60
C THR A 90 -3.19 -17.05 19.00
N ALA A 91 -3.74 -16.30 18.05
CA ALA A 91 -4.70 -15.23 18.31
C ALA A 91 -6.04 -15.77 18.80
N ASP A 92 -6.51 -16.87 18.22
CA ASP A 92 -7.77 -17.52 18.60
C ASP A 92 -7.69 -18.17 19.99
N VAL A 93 -6.56 -18.78 20.33
CA VAL A 93 -6.34 -19.39 21.65
C VAL A 93 -6.08 -18.36 22.74
N LYS A 94 -5.20 -17.37 22.49
CA LYS A 94 -4.76 -16.43 23.54
C LYS A 94 -5.62 -15.18 23.68
N GLN A 95 -6.37 -14.82 22.63
CA GLN A 95 -7.31 -13.69 22.59
C GLN A 95 -6.81 -12.40 23.26
N ASN A 96 -5.54 -12.05 23.08
CA ASN A 96 -4.93 -10.90 23.74
C ASN A 96 -4.25 -9.95 22.75
N SER A 97 -3.91 -8.75 23.23
CA SER A 97 -3.37 -7.71 22.33
C SER A 97 -2.00 -8.07 21.77
N LYS A 98 -1.22 -8.91 22.46
CA LYS A 98 0.10 -9.34 21.98
C LYS A 98 -0.03 -10.26 20.76
N SER A 99 -0.98 -11.20 20.78
CA SER A 99 -1.22 -12.09 19.64
C SER A 99 -1.78 -11.31 18.45
N LEU A 100 -2.72 -10.38 18.66
CA LEU A 100 -3.25 -9.51 17.57
C LEU A 100 -2.18 -8.55 17.00
N ARG A 101 -1.30 -8.01 17.84
CA ARG A 101 -0.20 -7.14 17.39
C ARG A 101 0.88 -7.89 16.60
N SER A 102 0.97 -9.22 16.72
CA SER A 102 1.99 -10.00 16.03
C SER A 102 1.90 -9.90 14.50
N PHE A 103 0.68 -9.77 13.96
CA PHE A 103 0.42 -9.57 12.54
C PHE A 103 1.01 -8.25 12.04
N SER A 104 0.66 -7.14 12.70
CA SER A 104 1.15 -5.80 12.32
C SER A 104 2.66 -5.67 12.50
N LYS A 105 3.23 -6.29 13.53
CA LYS A 105 4.69 -6.34 13.69
C LYS A 105 5.35 -7.08 12.52
N LYS A 106 4.84 -8.25 12.15
CA LYS A 106 5.44 -9.06 11.07
C LYS A 106 5.29 -8.40 9.70
N ALA A 107 4.13 -7.82 9.41
CA ALA A 107 3.91 -7.04 8.19
C ALA A 107 4.94 -5.90 8.08
N ARG A 108 5.12 -5.13 9.17
CA ARG A 108 6.11 -4.05 9.25
C ARG A 108 7.56 -4.49 9.08
N ASP A 109 7.94 -5.60 9.71
CA ASP A 109 9.28 -6.17 9.56
C ASP A 109 9.53 -6.60 8.10
N THR A 110 8.51 -7.16 7.45
CA THR A 110 8.57 -7.60 6.05
C THR A 110 8.64 -6.42 5.10
N GLY A 111 7.80 -5.40 5.29
CA GLY A 111 7.83 -4.14 4.56
C GLY A 111 9.18 -3.43 4.68
N THR A 112 9.76 -3.40 5.88
CA THR A 112 11.10 -2.82 6.11
C THR A 112 12.18 -3.60 5.37
N LYS A 113 12.13 -4.93 5.33
CA LYS A 113 13.06 -5.75 4.54
C LYS A 113 12.92 -5.49 3.05
N ASN A 114 11.69 -5.42 2.54
CA ASN A 114 11.44 -5.16 1.13
C ASN A 114 11.92 -3.76 0.71
N LEU A 115 11.75 -2.77 1.58
CA LEU A 115 12.32 -1.44 1.40
C LEU A 115 13.85 -1.49 1.34
N LEU A 116 14.50 -2.21 2.28
CA LEU A 116 15.96 -2.35 2.29
C LEU A 116 16.49 -3.09 1.06
N LEU A 117 15.83 -4.16 0.61
CA LEU A 117 16.19 -4.89 -0.61
C LEU A 117 16.11 -4.00 -1.85
N SER A 118 15.07 -3.15 -1.94
CA SER A 118 14.96 -2.17 -3.02
C SER A 118 16.07 -1.12 -2.98
N SER A 119 16.58 -0.76 -1.79
CA SER A 119 17.70 0.17 -1.65
C SER A 119 19.09 -0.46 -1.87
N ALA A 120 19.27 -1.74 -1.52
CA ALA A 120 20.57 -2.42 -1.55
C ALA A 120 20.88 -3.11 -2.89
N SER A 121 19.87 -3.40 -3.71
CA SER A 121 20.03 -4.06 -5.02
C SER A 121 20.77 -3.23 -6.08
N GLY A 122 21.30 -2.05 -5.74
CA GLY A 122 22.06 -1.24 -6.68
C GLY A 122 21.23 -0.70 -7.84
N ILE A 123 19.89 -0.77 -7.74
CA ILE A 123 18.96 0.06 -8.53
C ILE A 123 19.08 1.49 -7.98
N GLY A 124 20.29 2.04 -8.05
CA GLY A 124 20.51 3.46 -8.05
C GLY A 124 19.85 3.97 -9.31
N MET A 125 18.77 4.74 -9.14
CA MET A 125 17.99 5.37 -10.20
C MET A 125 18.79 6.49 -10.91
N GLY A 126 20.11 6.29 -11.11
CA GLY A 126 21.09 7.32 -11.42
C GLY A 126 22.13 6.98 -12.49
N VAL A 127 22.04 5.88 -13.26
CA VAL A 127 23.07 5.55 -14.28
C VAL A 127 22.74 6.03 -15.69
N LEU A 128 21.54 6.53 -16.00
CA LEU A 128 21.21 6.90 -17.39
C LEU A 128 20.50 8.25 -17.59
N GLY A 129 20.69 9.26 -16.74
CA GLY A 129 20.27 10.65 -17.02
C GLY A 129 18.79 10.91 -17.36
N ILE A 130 17.94 9.86 -17.36
CA ILE A 130 16.53 9.83 -17.77
C ILE A 130 15.69 8.95 -16.79
N GLY A 131 16.33 8.23 -15.87
CA GLY A 131 15.90 8.16 -14.46
C GLY A 131 14.67 7.32 -14.05
N LEU A 132 14.20 6.29 -14.75
CA LEU A 132 13.23 5.32 -14.17
C LEU A 132 13.80 3.90 -14.14
N PRO A 133 13.56 3.10 -13.08
CA PRO A 133 13.71 1.65 -13.17
C PRO A 133 12.81 1.13 -14.30
N ASP A 134 13.14 -0.03 -14.87
CA ASP A 134 12.24 -0.70 -15.81
C ASP A 134 10.85 -0.83 -15.17
N ILE A 135 9.84 -0.22 -15.80
CA ILE A 135 8.52 -0.01 -15.22
C ILE A 135 7.88 -1.33 -14.76
N PRO A 136 7.94 -2.43 -15.55
CA PRO A 136 7.56 -3.76 -15.08
C PRO A 136 8.26 -4.23 -13.82
N VAL A 137 9.58 -4.04 -13.68
CA VAL A 137 10.32 -4.43 -12.47
C VAL A 137 9.85 -3.62 -11.26
N PHE A 138 9.70 -2.32 -11.42
CA PHE A 138 9.24 -1.44 -10.35
C PHE A 138 7.80 -1.77 -9.90
N THR A 139 6.88 -1.93 -10.85
CA THR A 139 5.52 -2.38 -10.57
C THR A 139 5.52 -3.76 -9.90
N GLY A 140 6.39 -4.67 -10.34
CA GLY A 140 6.57 -5.98 -9.72
C GLY A 140 7.02 -5.91 -8.27
N MET A 141 7.92 -4.98 -7.91
CA MET A 141 8.34 -4.77 -6.52
C MET A 141 7.22 -4.20 -5.65
N ILE A 142 6.40 -3.28 -6.16
CA ILE A 142 5.21 -2.77 -5.46
C ILE A 142 4.26 -3.93 -5.16
N LEU A 143 3.91 -4.69 -6.20
CA LEU A 143 2.97 -5.81 -6.08
C LEU A 143 3.51 -6.90 -5.17
N ARG A 144 4.79 -7.26 -5.28
CA ARG A 144 5.48 -8.18 -4.35
C ARG A 144 5.30 -7.77 -2.89
N ASN A 145 5.54 -6.50 -2.57
CA ASN A 145 5.39 -5.98 -1.21
C ASN A 145 3.95 -6.08 -0.71
N ILE A 146 2.98 -5.70 -1.54
CA ILE A 146 1.56 -5.78 -1.20
C ILE A 146 1.11 -7.24 -1.05
N TYR A 147 1.55 -8.15 -1.91
CA TYR A 147 1.24 -9.58 -1.84
C TYR A 147 1.77 -10.21 -0.55
N GLU A 148 3.04 -9.93 -0.20
CA GLU A 148 3.59 -10.39 1.07
C GLU A 148 2.78 -9.85 2.25
N THR A 149 2.39 -8.56 2.21
CA THR A 149 1.54 -7.94 3.25
C THR A 149 0.16 -8.60 3.34
N ALA A 150 -0.50 -8.86 2.21
CA ALA A 150 -1.78 -9.55 2.15
C ALA A 150 -1.68 -10.93 2.81
N LEU A 151 -0.65 -11.71 2.47
CA LEU A 151 -0.39 -13.02 3.06
C LEU A 151 -0.10 -12.94 4.56
N GLN A 152 0.58 -11.89 5.05
CA GLN A 152 0.79 -11.73 6.49
C GLN A 152 -0.52 -11.62 7.28
N TYR A 153 -1.60 -11.17 6.64
CA TYR A 153 -2.95 -11.05 7.20
C TYR A 153 -3.93 -12.12 6.70
N GLY A 154 -3.47 -13.08 5.89
CA GLY A 154 -4.26 -14.23 5.44
C GLY A 154 -5.15 -13.97 4.21
N PHE A 155 -4.85 -12.94 3.43
CA PHE A 155 -5.57 -12.64 2.19
C PHE A 155 -4.80 -13.15 0.96
N SER A 156 -5.52 -13.79 0.02
CA SER A 156 -5.00 -14.10 -1.32
C SER A 156 -5.05 -12.85 -2.20
N TYR A 157 -4.14 -12.74 -3.17
CA TYR A 157 -4.00 -11.63 -4.13
C TYR A 157 -4.40 -11.98 -5.57
N GLU A 158 -4.93 -13.17 -5.79
CA GLU A 158 -5.21 -13.68 -7.13
C GLU A 158 -6.60 -13.27 -7.66
N SER A 159 -7.56 -13.06 -6.75
CA SER A 159 -8.95 -12.80 -7.13
C SER A 159 -9.11 -11.42 -7.78
N ARG A 160 -10.16 -11.28 -8.59
CA ARG A 160 -10.49 -10.02 -9.26
C ARG A 160 -10.79 -8.91 -8.25
N GLU A 161 -11.49 -9.25 -7.19
CA GLU A 161 -11.81 -8.37 -6.06
C GLU A 161 -10.55 -7.91 -5.34
N GLU A 162 -9.57 -8.80 -5.15
CA GLU A 162 -8.32 -8.40 -4.51
C GLU A 162 -7.47 -7.52 -5.44
N LYS A 163 -7.41 -7.81 -6.74
CA LYS A 163 -6.71 -6.94 -7.71
C LYS A 163 -7.28 -5.52 -7.67
N TYR A 164 -8.60 -5.38 -7.59
CA TYR A 164 -9.25 -4.08 -7.36
C TYR A 164 -8.79 -3.42 -6.05
N PHE A 165 -8.81 -4.15 -4.94
CA PHE A 165 -8.36 -3.63 -3.65
C PHE A 165 -6.90 -3.16 -3.68
N ILE A 166 -6.02 -3.92 -4.31
CA ILE A 166 -4.59 -3.59 -4.48
C ILE A 166 -4.40 -2.34 -5.34
N LEU A 167 -5.15 -2.19 -6.43
CA LEU A 167 -5.10 -1.00 -7.27
C LEU A 167 -5.56 0.26 -6.53
N LEU A 168 -6.65 0.16 -5.76
CA LEU A 168 -7.10 1.25 -4.89
C LEU A 168 -6.08 1.57 -3.79
N LEU A 169 -5.42 0.57 -3.21
CA LEU A 169 -4.36 0.78 -2.22
C LEU A 169 -3.21 1.59 -2.78
N ILE A 170 -2.74 1.23 -3.98
CA ILE A 170 -1.67 1.96 -4.66
C ILE A 170 -2.14 3.39 -4.95
N GLN A 171 -3.33 3.56 -5.52
CA GLN A 171 -3.89 4.87 -5.85
C GLN A 171 -4.05 5.76 -4.60
N GLY A 172 -4.59 5.22 -3.51
CA GLY A 172 -4.70 5.92 -2.23
C GLY A 172 -3.33 6.30 -1.67
N ALA A 173 -2.39 5.36 -1.63
CA ALA A 173 -1.05 5.60 -1.12
C ALA A 173 -0.34 6.75 -1.87
N VAL A 174 -0.48 6.84 -3.19
CA VAL A 174 0.15 7.92 -3.97
C VAL A 174 -0.61 9.24 -3.91
N SER A 175 -1.90 9.21 -3.58
CA SER A 175 -2.76 10.38 -3.54
C SER A 175 -2.54 11.25 -2.29
N SER A 176 -3.04 12.49 -2.35
CA SER A 176 -3.01 13.49 -1.25
C SER A 176 -4.28 14.35 -1.29
N GLY A 177 -4.66 14.94 -0.15
CA GLY A 177 -5.85 15.79 -0.06
C GLY A 177 -7.17 15.05 -0.34
N GLU A 178 -8.09 15.69 -1.03
CA GLU A 178 -9.43 15.14 -1.33
C GLU A 178 -9.39 13.78 -2.03
N THR A 179 -8.51 13.62 -3.04
CA THR A 179 -8.35 12.34 -3.75
C THR A 179 -7.96 11.19 -2.81
N LEU A 180 -7.13 11.45 -1.80
CA LEU A 180 -6.80 10.43 -0.80
C LEU A 180 -8.02 10.07 0.05
N CYS A 181 -8.79 11.06 0.50
CA CYS A 181 -10.01 10.83 1.26
C CYS A 181 -11.04 10.00 0.47
N GLU A 182 -11.21 10.28 -0.83
CA GLU A 182 -12.06 9.51 -1.72
C GLU A 182 -11.61 8.06 -1.85
N MET A 183 -10.32 7.83 -2.11
CA MET A 183 -9.77 6.48 -2.22
C MET A 183 -9.86 5.72 -0.90
N ASP A 184 -9.63 6.40 0.22
CA ASP A 184 -9.79 5.84 1.56
C ASP A 184 -11.22 5.38 1.82
N GLY A 185 -12.20 6.21 1.42
CA GLY A 185 -13.62 5.90 1.45
C GLY A 185 -13.96 4.65 0.64
N LYS A 186 -13.51 4.58 -0.62
CA LYS A 186 -13.71 3.40 -1.50
C LYS A 186 -13.10 2.13 -0.91
N LEU A 187 -11.89 2.22 -0.34
CA LEU A 187 -11.25 1.09 0.34
C LEU A 187 -12.04 0.63 1.57
N ASN A 188 -12.52 1.55 2.40
CA ASN A 188 -13.30 1.22 3.60
C ASN A 188 -14.67 0.62 3.23
N GLU A 189 -15.29 1.12 2.16
CA GLU A 189 -16.50 0.54 1.61
C GLU A 189 -16.27 -0.90 1.14
N PHE A 190 -15.22 -1.14 0.37
CA PHE A 190 -14.84 -2.48 -0.07
C PHE A 190 -14.51 -3.40 1.12
N ILE A 191 -13.83 -2.92 2.17
CA ILE A 191 -13.58 -3.70 3.40
C ILE A 191 -14.90 -4.11 4.07
N ARG A 192 -15.92 -3.25 4.01
CA ARG A 192 -17.23 -3.50 4.61
C ARG A 192 -18.06 -4.48 3.79
N SER A 193 -18.18 -4.26 2.47
CA SER A 193 -19.05 -5.03 1.56
C SER A 193 -18.38 -6.28 1.01
N GLY A 194 -17.08 -6.21 0.67
CA GLY A 194 -16.35 -7.21 -0.09
C GLY A 194 -16.77 -7.31 -1.55
N ILE A 195 -17.53 -6.34 -2.06
CA ILE A 195 -18.18 -6.37 -3.36
C ILE A 195 -17.55 -5.31 -4.27
N LEU A 196 -17.31 -5.67 -5.53
CA LEU A 196 -16.86 -4.75 -6.56
C LEU A 196 -17.98 -3.74 -6.90
N PRO A 197 -17.65 -2.47 -7.18
CA PRO A 197 -18.63 -1.53 -7.72
C PRO A 197 -19.30 -2.08 -8.99
N GLU A 198 -20.58 -1.77 -9.20
CA GLU A 198 -21.32 -2.25 -10.39
C GLU A 198 -20.66 -1.84 -11.71
N GLU A 199 -20.11 -0.61 -11.76
CA GLU A 199 -19.45 -0.05 -12.94
C GLU A 199 -17.97 -0.47 -13.06
N TYR A 200 -17.48 -1.39 -12.23
CA TYR A 200 -16.07 -1.75 -12.18
C TYR A 200 -15.57 -2.44 -13.47
N GLN A 201 -14.56 -1.81 -14.09
CA GLN A 201 -13.81 -2.36 -15.21
C GLN A 201 -12.32 -2.47 -14.88
N ASP A 202 -11.75 -3.66 -15.10
CA ASP A 202 -10.35 -3.96 -14.76
C ASP A 202 -9.39 -3.00 -15.46
N LYS A 203 -9.60 -2.78 -16.77
CA LYS A 203 -8.78 -1.90 -17.58
C LYS A 203 -8.83 -0.45 -17.08
N GLU A 204 -10.04 0.05 -16.80
CA GLU A 204 -10.21 1.42 -16.34
C GLU A 204 -9.53 1.65 -14.99
N GLN A 205 -9.71 0.72 -14.04
CA GLN A 205 -9.05 0.83 -12.74
C GLN A 205 -7.52 0.75 -12.86
N ILE A 206 -7.00 -0.10 -13.75
CA ILE A 206 -5.56 -0.17 -14.06
C ILE A 206 -5.06 1.17 -14.60
N GLU A 207 -5.78 1.77 -15.56
CA GLU A 207 -5.41 3.06 -16.15
C GLU A 207 -5.46 4.20 -15.11
N GLN A 208 -6.48 4.23 -14.25
CA GLN A 208 -6.60 5.21 -13.16
C GLN A 208 -5.43 5.09 -12.17
N THR A 209 -5.10 3.87 -11.74
CA THR A 209 -3.97 3.63 -10.82
C THR A 209 -2.63 3.94 -11.50
N ALA A 210 -2.45 3.57 -12.77
CA ALA A 210 -1.26 3.87 -13.54
C ALA A 210 -1.03 5.37 -13.67
N GLY A 211 -2.09 6.14 -13.98
CA GLY A 211 -2.02 7.60 -14.07
C GLY A 211 -1.70 8.29 -12.74
N ALA A 212 -2.29 7.80 -11.64
CA ALA A 212 -1.96 8.32 -10.30
C ALA A 212 -0.49 8.03 -9.92
N LEU A 213 -0.01 6.82 -10.25
CA LEU A 213 1.34 6.36 -9.98
C LEU A 213 2.39 7.15 -10.78
N SER A 214 2.22 7.23 -12.09
CA SER A 214 3.11 7.96 -12.99
C SER A 214 3.20 9.44 -12.63
N LYS A 215 2.05 10.09 -12.31
CA LYS A 215 2.01 11.51 -11.92
C LYS A 215 2.84 11.75 -10.66
N GLU A 216 2.64 10.93 -9.62
CA GLU A 216 3.39 11.07 -8.36
C GLU A 216 4.89 10.80 -8.58
N LEU A 217 5.25 9.81 -9.40
CA LEU A 217 6.66 9.51 -9.72
C LEU A 217 7.33 10.63 -10.52
N LEU A 218 6.64 11.21 -11.50
CA LEU A 218 7.12 12.36 -12.26
C LEU A 218 7.34 13.55 -11.33
N TYR A 219 6.34 13.87 -10.52
CA TYR A 219 6.41 14.93 -9.54
C TYR A 219 7.62 14.78 -8.61
N MET A 220 7.86 13.58 -8.05
CA MET A 220 9.02 13.33 -7.20
C MET A 220 10.35 13.53 -7.93
N LYS A 221 10.47 13.14 -9.20
CA LYS A 221 11.71 13.39 -9.97
C LYS A 221 11.96 14.87 -10.23
N PHE A 222 10.92 15.64 -10.54
CA PHE A 222 11.09 17.08 -10.73
C PHE A 222 11.50 17.77 -9.43
N LEU A 223 11.01 17.29 -8.27
CA LEU A 223 11.45 17.78 -6.97
C LEU A 223 12.94 17.47 -6.72
N GLN A 224 13.41 16.29 -7.12
CA GLN A 224 14.82 15.90 -7.05
C GLN A 224 15.72 16.75 -7.98
N GLY A 225 15.20 17.27 -9.09
CA GLY A 225 15.91 18.12 -10.05
C GLY A 225 16.03 19.61 -9.67
N ILE A 226 15.38 20.06 -8.59
CA ILE A 226 15.46 21.43 -8.11
C ILE A 226 16.46 21.50 -6.93
N PRO A 227 17.63 22.16 -7.07
CA PRO A 227 18.65 22.27 -6.01
C PRO A 227 18.27 23.19 -4.83
N VAL A 228 16.99 23.55 -4.66
CA VAL A 228 16.54 24.65 -3.78
C VAL A 228 16.18 24.19 -2.36
N VAL A 229 16.14 22.88 -2.08
CA VAL A 229 15.93 22.40 -0.69
C VAL A 229 17.19 21.71 -0.20
N GLY A 230 18.02 22.49 0.50
CA GLY A 230 19.27 22.02 1.11
C GLY A 230 19.09 20.74 1.92
N ALA A 231 20.01 19.81 1.75
CA ALA A 231 20.30 18.68 2.64
C ALA A 231 19.25 17.56 2.84
N VAL A 232 18.36 17.28 1.87
CA VAL A 232 17.55 16.03 1.88
C VAL A 232 17.59 15.28 0.53
N GLY A 233 18.60 15.55 -0.30
CA GLY A 233 18.77 14.87 -1.59
C GLY A 233 19.45 13.51 -1.42
N GLY A 234 18.67 12.42 -1.42
CA GLY A 234 19.25 11.06 -1.49
C GLY A 234 18.32 9.89 -1.17
N ALA A 235 17.14 10.11 -0.56
CA ALA A 235 16.28 9.02 -0.06
C ALA A 235 14.81 9.08 -0.54
N TYR A 236 14.49 9.85 -1.58
CA TYR A 236 13.10 10.06 -2.01
C TYR A 236 12.43 8.78 -2.55
N ASP A 237 13.18 7.87 -3.19
CA ASP A 237 12.64 6.60 -3.70
C ASP A 237 12.19 5.67 -2.56
N ALA A 238 12.91 5.72 -1.42
CA ALA A 238 12.52 5.03 -0.20
C ALA A 238 11.26 5.62 0.44
N VAL A 239 10.98 6.92 0.25
CA VAL A 239 9.78 7.57 0.79
C VAL A 239 8.53 7.05 0.09
N TYR A 240 8.58 6.85 -1.22
CA TYR A 240 7.46 6.34 -2.01
C TYR A 240 7.11 4.89 -1.63
N MET A 241 8.08 3.99 -1.68
CA MET A 241 7.87 2.58 -1.31
C MET A 241 7.44 2.41 0.14
N LYS A 242 8.03 3.18 1.05
CA LYS A 242 7.61 3.22 2.46
C LYS A 242 6.15 3.64 2.60
N ARG A 243 5.68 4.61 1.81
CA ARG A 243 4.30 5.09 1.87
C ARG A 243 3.29 4.03 1.44
N ILE A 244 3.53 3.34 0.31
CA ILE A 244 2.67 2.22 -0.10
C ILE A 244 2.67 1.14 0.98
N THR A 245 3.85 0.78 1.49
CA THR A 245 3.99 -0.25 2.52
C THR A 245 3.18 0.10 3.76
N GLU A 246 3.34 1.32 4.28
CA GLU A 246 2.60 1.81 5.46
C GLU A 246 1.08 1.79 5.21
N TYR A 247 0.62 2.23 4.04
CA TYR A 247 -0.81 2.27 3.73
C TYR A 247 -1.41 0.86 3.52
N ALA A 248 -0.69 -0.04 2.84
CA ALA A 248 -1.08 -1.44 2.70
C ALA A 248 -1.20 -2.13 4.07
N GLU A 249 -0.23 -1.93 4.96
CA GLU A 249 -0.27 -2.47 6.32
C GLU A 249 -1.49 -1.98 7.10
N LEU A 250 -1.83 -0.70 7.00
CA LEU A 250 -3.01 -0.11 7.66
C LEU A 250 -4.29 -0.75 7.16
N LYS A 251 -4.48 -0.83 5.85
CA LYS A 251 -5.73 -1.30 5.25
C LYS A 251 -5.93 -2.81 5.37
N TYR A 252 -4.88 -3.61 5.23
CA TYR A 252 -4.97 -5.05 5.52
C TYR A 252 -5.21 -5.34 7.00
N ARG A 253 -4.60 -4.54 7.90
CA ARG A 253 -4.92 -4.61 9.33
C ARG A 253 -6.38 -4.25 9.61
N HIS A 254 -6.89 -3.19 8.98
CA HIS A 254 -8.29 -2.79 9.09
C HIS A 254 -9.20 -3.94 8.69
N ARG A 255 -8.99 -4.51 7.51
CA ARG A 255 -9.78 -5.62 7.00
C ARG A 255 -9.75 -6.84 7.93
N TYR A 256 -8.57 -7.20 8.44
CA TYR A 256 -8.40 -8.31 9.39
C TYR A 256 -9.19 -8.08 10.69
N LEU A 257 -9.04 -6.90 11.31
CA LEU A 257 -9.75 -6.59 12.56
C LEU A 257 -11.27 -6.47 12.34
N ALA A 258 -11.70 -5.97 11.18
CA ALA A 258 -13.12 -5.86 10.83
C ALA A 258 -13.77 -7.24 10.69
N GLY A 259 -13.05 -8.19 10.07
CA GLY A 259 -13.44 -9.59 10.00
C GLY A 259 -13.59 -10.22 11.40
N ARG A 260 -12.64 -9.96 12.31
CA ARG A 260 -12.72 -10.44 13.70
C ARG A 260 -13.92 -9.85 14.46
N LYS A 261 -14.19 -8.56 14.31
CA LYS A 261 -15.33 -7.90 14.94
C LYS A 261 -16.66 -8.48 14.45
N LYS A 262 -16.77 -8.77 13.16
CA LYS A 262 -17.94 -9.46 12.58
C LYS A 262 -18.10 -10.88 13.14
N ALA A 263 -17.00 -11.62 13.31
CA ALA A 263 -17.03 -12.98 13.88
C ALA A 263 -17.41 -13.00 15.37
N GLU A 264 -16.87 -12.08 16.18
CA GLU A 264 -17.27 -11.93 17.60
C GLU A 264 -18.76 -11.61 17.74
N ASN A 265 -19.29 -10.71 16.90
CA ASN A 265 -20.71 -10.37 16.92
C ASN A 265 -21.59 -11.57 16.54
N LYS A 266 -21.18 -12.41 15.58
CA LYS A 266 -21.93 -13.62 15.19
C LYS A 266 -21.95 -14.73 16.25
N LEU A 267 -21.03 -14.71 17.22
CA LEU A 267 -20.99 -15.67 18.32
C LEU A 267 -21.82 -15.24 19.53
N LEU A 268 -22.29 -13.99 19.55
CA LEU A 268 -23.10 -13.39 20.62
C LEU A 268 -24.62 -13.39 20.31
N PHE A 269 -25.00 -13.85 19.12
CA PHE A 269 -26.38 -14.04 18.65
C PHE A 269 -26.56 -15.48 18.15
#